data_AF-A0A3L6TRB2-F1
#
_entry.id   AF-A0A3L6TRB2-F1
#
_cell.length_a   1.000
_cell.length_b   1.000
_cell.length_c   1.000
_cell.angle_alpha   90.00
_cell.angle_beta   90.00
_cell.angle_gamma   90.00
#
_symmetry.space_group_name_H-M   'P 1'
#
loop_
_entity.id
_entity.type
_entity.pdbx_description
1 polymer ?
#
loop_
_entity_poly.entity_id
_entity_poly.type
_entity_poly.pdbx_seq_one_letter_code
_entity_poly.pdbx_strand_id
1 'polypeptide(L)'
;MDDGEVLTPPMDFHLQTTFHTVAEKIGLAVQEELVMELRPNEYTCKLKISGIPTRYGRQPITEDFYGDFSPFPSKTIDNAYNEVLKRLTTAKMIEINDLSFPFTSKPRKI
;
A
#
# COMPACT_ATOMS: atom_id res chain seq x y z
N MET A 1 34.88 -8.32 -18.73
CA MET A 1 33.71 -9.00 -18.16
C MET A 1 32.97 -7.91 -17.45
N ASP A 2 31.83 -7.54 -18.01
CA ASP A 2 31.00 -6.43 -17.53
C ASP A 2 30.09 -7.03 -16.46
N ASP A 3 30.48 -6.86 -15.19
CA ASP A 3 29.63 -7.21 -14.06
C ASP A 3 28.52 -6.16 -14.01
N GLY A 4 27.48 -6.38 -14.82
CA GLY A 4 26.26 -5.59 -14.80
C GLY A 4 25.65 -5.69 -13.41
N GLU A 5 25.96 -4.72 -12.56
CA GLU A 5 25.23 -4.46 -11.33
C GLU A 5 23.76 -4.33 -11.71
N VAL A 6 22.99 -5.38 -11.43
CA VAL A 6 21.54 -5.28 -11.36
C VAL A 6 21.27 -4.42 -10.14
N LEU A 7 21.25 -3.10 -10.34
CA LEU A 7 20.67 -2.16 -9.39
C LEU A 7 19.19 -2.52 -9.33
N THR A 8 18.82 -3.45 -8.45
CA THR A 8 17.45 -3.53 -7.95
C THR A 8 17.24 -2.23 -7.18
N PRO A 9 16.46 -1.27 -7.70
CA PRO A 9 16.17 -0.07 -6.94
C PRO A 9 15.51 -0.49 -5.63
N PRO A 10 15.75 0.23 -4.52
CA PRO A 10 15.17 -0.10 -3.24
C PRO A 10 13.66 -0.27 -3.43
N MET A 11 13.17 -1.45 -3.03
CA MET A 11 11.79 -1.92 -3.20
C MET A 11 10.74 -0.92 -2.67
N ASP A 12 11.19 0.01 -1.83
CA ASP A 12 10.47 1.14 -1.26
C ASP A 12 9.93 2.12 -2.32
N PHE A 13 10.71 2.48 -3.36
CA PHE A 13 10.27 3.44 -4.39
C PHE A 13 9.20 2.87 -5.35
N HIS A 14 9.03 1.55 -5.36
CA HIS A 14 8.11 0.86 -6.26
C HIS A 14 6.66 0.90 -5.77
N LEU A 15 6.40 0.92 -4.46
CA LEU A 15 5.05 0.76 -3.93
C LEU A 15 4.17 1.98 -4.21
N GLN A 16 4.67 3.18 -3.94
CA GLN A 16 3.96 4.42 -4.24
C GLN A 16 3.75 4.60 -5.76
N THR A 17 4.79 4.33 -6.56
CA THR A 17 4.71 4.39 -8.03
C THR A 17 3.71 3.37 -8.60
N THR A 18 3.71 2.15 -8.07
CA THR A 18 2.76 1.09 -8.44
C THR A 18 1.35 1.49 -8.06
N PHE A 19 1.15 2.03 -6.86
CA PHE A 19 -0.15 2.56 -6.45
C PHE A 19 -0.63 3.66 -7.40
N HIS A 20 0.19 4.66 -7.74
CA HIS A 20 -0.24 5.72 -8.66
C HIS A 20 -0.63 5.19 -10.04
N THR A 21 0.13 4.22 -10.56
CA THR A 21 -0.19 3.55 -11.83
C THR A 21 -1.53 2.81 -11.75
N VAL A 22 -1.81 2.13 -10.63
CA VAL A 22 -3.09 1.45 -10.40
C VAL A 22 -4.22 2.48 -10.23
N ALA A 23 -3.98 3.53 -9.45
CA ALA A 23 -4.93 4.57 -9.13
C ALA A 23 -5.43 5.29 -10.38
N GLU A 24 -4.53 5.63 -11.30
CA GLU A 24 -4.88 6.21 -12.59
C GLU A 24 -5.77 5.28 -13.42
N LYS A 25 -5.45 3.98 -13.45
CA LYS A 25 -6.20 2.99 -14.25
C LYS A 25 -7.61 2.72 -13.74
N ILE A 26 -7.81 2.71 -12.43
CA ILE A 26 -9.09 2.31 -11.82
C ILE A 26 -9.82 3.46 -11.11
N GLY A 27 -9.31 4.69 -11.21
CA GLY A 27 -9.94 5.90 -10.69
C GLY A 27 -9.86 6.05 -9.17
N LEU A 28 -8.75 5.65 -8.55
CA LEU A 28 -8.51 5.92 -7.12
C LEU A 28 -7.91 7.31 -6.91
N ALA A 29 -8.18 7.90 -5.75
CA ALA A 29 -7.56 9.15 -5.34
C ALA A 29 -7.19 9.13 -3.86
N VAL A 30 -5.96 9.56 -3.55
CA VAL A 30 -5.50 9.86 -2.19
C VAL A 30 -6.15 11.16 -1.75
N GLN A 31 -7.00 11.10 -0.72
CA GLN A 31 -7.60 12.27 -0.09
C GLN A 31 -6.77 12.80 1.08
N GLU A 32 -6.03 11.91 1.74
CA GLU A 32 -5.20 12.23 2.90
C GLU A 32 -4.02 11.27 2.95
N GLU A 33 -2.83 11.82 3.22
CA GLU A 33 -1.63 11.09 3.60
C GLU A 33 -1.09 11.76 4.86
N LEU A 34 -1.10 11.03 5.98
CA LEU A 34 -0.73 11.56 7.28
C LEU A 34 0.19 10.59 8.01
N VAL A 35 1.45 10.99 8.18
CA VAL A 35 2.38 10.31 9.08
C VAL A 35 2.14 10.79 10.52
N MET A 36 1.99 9.84 11.42
CA MET A 36 1.74 10.08 12.85
C MET A 36 2.85 9.42 13.67
N GLU A 37 3.47 10.20 14.55
CA GLU A 37 4.31 9.65 15.61
C GLU A 37 3.43 9.26 16.80
N LEU A 38 3.42 7.99 17.16
CA LEU A 38 2.62 7.50 18.30
C LEU A 38 3.41 7.56 19.60
N ARG A 39 4.71 7.30 19.51
CA ARG A 39 5.72 7.35 20.58
C ARG A 39 7.07 7.70 19.97
N PRO A 40 8.07 8.13 20.78
CA PRO A 40 9.41 8.42 20.26
C PRO A 40 9.95 7.27 19.41
N ASN A 41 10.24 7.56 18.13
CA ASN A 41 10.71 6.59 17.14
C ASN A 41 9.72 5.45 16.81
N GLU A 42 8.42 5.69 16.94
CA GLU A 42 7.36 4.75 16.55
C GLU A 42 6.32 5.50 15.73
N TYR A 43 6.39 5.33 14.40
CA TYR A 43 5.55 6.03 13.44
C TYR A 43 4.56 5.07 12.77
N THR A 44 3.44 5.59 12.28
CA THR A 44 2.54 4.96 11.30
C THR A 44 2.10 5.98 10.28
N CYS A 45 1.63 5.54 9.11
CA CYS A 45 1.04 6.40 8.11
C CYS A 45 -0.42 6.01 7.88
N LYS A 46 -1.31 7.00 7.89
CA LYS A 46 -2.70 6.88 7.46
C LYS A 46 -2.82 7.36 6.02
N LEU A 47 -3.44 6.54 5.16
CA LEU A 47 -3.90 6.93 3.84
C LEU A 47 -5.43 6.89 3.79
N LYS A 48 -6.07 7.96 3.33
CA LYS A 48 -7.50 7.96 3.01
C LYS A 48 -7.66 7.85 1.51
N ILE A 49 -8.16 6.71 1.03
CA ILE A 49 -8.27 6.43 -0.41
C ILE A 49 -9.75 6.41 -0.81
N SER A 50 -10.08 7.22 -1.82
CA SER A 50 -11.41 7.25 -2.44
C SER A 50 -11.41 6.58 -3.81
N GLY A 51 -12.60 6.25 -4.31
CA GLY A 51 -12.76 5.61 -5.62
C GLY A 51 -12.69 4.09 -5.58
N ILE A 52 -12.63 3.47 -4.40
CA ILE A 52 -12.49 2.01 -4.28
C ILE A 52 -13.75 1.33 -4.82
N PRO A 53 -13.64 0.48 -5.87
CA PRO A 53 -14.79 -0.19 -6.44
C PRO A 53 -15.46 -1.11 -5.42
N THR A 54 -16.77 -1.32 -5.57
CA THR A 54 -17.49 -2.32 -4.79
C THR A 54 -17.86 -3.50 -5.70
N ARG A 55 -17.85 -4.73 -5.17
CA ARG A 55 -18.08 -5.97 -5.94
C ARG A 55 -19.45 -6.07 -6.63
N TYR A 56 -20.37 -5.12 -6.41
CA TYR A 56 -21.76 -5.21 -6.86
C TYR A 56 -22.29 -3.91 -7.50
N GLY A 57 -21.41 -3.09 -8.08
CA GLY A 57 -21.84 -1.87 -8.79
C GLY A 57 -22.46 -0.80 -7.88
N ARG A 58 -22.19 -0.86 -6.56
CA ARG A 58 -22.51 0.25 -5.66
C ARG A 58 -21.50 1.38 -5.89
N GLN A 59 -21.88 2.59 -5.46
CA GLN A 59 -21.02 3.76 -5.52
C GLN A 59 -19.62 3.44 -4.93
N PRO A 60 -18.54 3.94 -5.56
CA PRO A 60 -17.20 3.81 -5.02
C PRO A 60 -17.13 4.32 -3.59
N ILE A 61 -16.36 3.64 -2.75
CA ILE A 61 -16.23 4.01 -1.34
C ILE A 61 -14.93 4.74 -1.08
N THR A 62 -14.87 5.35 0.11
CA THR A 62 -13.64 5.88 0.70
C THR A 62 -13.29 5.01 1.90
N GLU A 63 -12.03 4.56 1.98
CA GLU A 63 -11.52 3.67 3.04
C GLU A 63 -10.20 4.24 3.58
N ASP A 64 -9.99 4.10 4.88
CA ASP A 64 -8.75 4.48 5.56
C ASP A 64 -7.84 3.25 5.64
N PHE A 65 -6.56 3.44 5.33
CA PHE A 65 -5.50 2.44 5.39
C PHE A 65 -4.42 2.90 6.35
N TYR A 66 -3.85 1.95 7.10
CA TYR A 66 -2.79 2.22 8.06
C TYR A 66 -1.60 1.33 7.75
N GLY A 67 -0.44 1.96 7.55
CA GLY A 67 0.82 1.24 7.39
C GLY A 67 1.30 0.66 8.72
N ASP A 68 1.94 -0.51 8.65
CA ASP A 68 2.65 -1.11 9.77
C ASP A 68 3.66 -0.13 10.39
N PHE A 69 3.84 -0.25 11.71
CA PHE A 69 4.71 0.62 12.48
C PHE A 69 6.17 0.51 12.04
N SER A 70 6.88 1.64 12.05
CA SER A 70 8.32 1.70 11.76
C SER A 70 8.97 2.87 12.50
N PRO A 71 10.25 2.74 12.89
CA PRO A 71 11.03 3.88 13.38
C PRO A 71 11.37 4.90 12.28
N PHE A 72 11.11 4.56 11.02
CA PHE A 72 11.36 5.42 9.86
C PHE A 72 10.04 5.89 9.25
N PRO A 73 9.72 7.20 9.29
CA PRO A 73 8.53 7.78 8.67
C PRO A 73 8.30 7.35 7.22
N SER A 74 9.33 7.39 6.38
CA SER A 74 9.25 6.98 4.97
C SER A 74 8.76 5.55 4.81
N LYS A 75 9.25 4.63 5.64
CA LYS A 75 8.85 3.23 5.58
C LYS A 75 7.38 3.03 5.95
N THR A 76 6.83 3.86 6.83
CA THR A 76 5.40 3.77 7.18
C THR A 76 4.48 4.19 6.02
N ILE A 77 4.93 5.14 5.19
CA ILE A 77 4.23 5.56 3.98
C ILE A 77 4.17 4.39 2.99
N ASP A 78 5.31 3.74 2.74
CA ASP A 78 5.37 2.56 1.87
C ASP A 78 4.50 1.43 2.39
N ASN A 79 4.52 1.19 3.70
CA ASN A 79 3.66 0.18 4.33
C ASN A 79 2.17 0.51 4.12
N ALA A 80 1.77 1.79 4.19
CA ALA A 80 0.39 2.19 3.97
C ALA A 80 -0.04 1.95 2.50
N TYR A 81 0.79 2.31 1.52
CA TYR A 81 0.53 2.01 0.11
C TYR A 81 0.47 0.50 -0.16
N ASN A 82 1.33 -0.27 0.51
CA ASN A 82 1.31 -1.73 0.43
C ASN A 82 -0.03 -2.30 0.91
N GLU A 83 -0.58 -1.81 2.02
CA GLU A 83 -1.90 -2.25 2.51
C GLU A 83 -3.03 -1.96 1.51
N VAL A 84 -2.97 -0.82 0.82
CA VAL A 84 -3.93 -0.51 -0.26
C VAL A 84 -3.81 -1.54 -1.39
N LEU A 85 -2.58 -1.81 -1.87
CA LEU A 85 -2.35 -2.77 -2.95
C LEU A 85 -2.75 -4.20 -2.57
N LYS A 86 -2.48 -4.63 -1.34
CA LYS A 86 -2.93 -5.93 -0.80
C LYS A 86 -4.45 -6.04 -0.80
N ARG A 87 -5.14 -5.00 -0.35
CA ARG A 87 -6.60 -4.95 -0.28
C ARG A 87 -7.23 -5.04 -1.68
N LEU A 88 -6.70 -4.32 -2.66
CA LEU A 88 -7.17 -4.36 -4.06
C LEU A 88 -6.91 -5.73 -4.70
N THR A 89 -5.73 -6.29 -4.48
CA THR A 89 -5.34 -7.61 -4.99
C THR A 89 -6.21 -8.72 -4.38
N THR A 90 -6.39 -8.72 -3.05
CA THR A 90 -7.26 -9.68 -2.34
C THR A 90 -8.72 -9.57 -2.78
N ALA A 91 -9.17 -8.35 -3.08
CA ALA A 91 -10.50 -8.12 -3.63
C ALA A 91 -10.64 -8.56 -5.09
N LYS A 92 -9.55 -8.98 -5.75
CA LYS A 92 -9.45 -9.32 -7.18
C LYS A 92 -9.77 -8.14 -8.11
N MET A 93 -9.45 -6.92 -7.68
CA MET A 93 -9.62 -5.70 -8.47
C MET A 93 -8.44 -5.44 -9.40
N ILE A 94 -7.26 -5.90 -8.99
CA ILE A 94 -6.01 -5.83 -9.73
C ILE A 94 -5.27 -7.16 -9.59
N GLU A 95 -4.36 -7.42 -10.53
CA GLU A 95 -3.41 -8.53 -10.47
C GLU A 95 -2.01 -7.92 -10.57
N ILE A 96 -1.15 -8.22 -9.60
CA ILE A 96 0.24 -7.79 -9.59
C ILE A 96 1.10 -9.04 -9.46
N ASN A 97 1.71 -9.46 -10.58
CA ASN A 97 2.36 -10.77 -10.73
C ASN A 97 3.68 -10.91 -9.93
N ASP A 98 4.30 -9.80 -9.52
CA ASP A 98 5.63 -9.80 -8.87
C ASP A 98 5.63 -9.30 -7.40
N LEU A 99 4.48 -8.88 -6.86
CA LEU A 99 4.41 -8.51 -5.44
C LEU A 99 4.18 -9.76 -4.60
N SER A 100 5.27 -10.37 -4.14
CA SER A 100 5.20 -11.28 -3.00
C SER A 100 4.83 -10.47 -1.76
N PHE A 101 3.54 -10.38 -1.46
CA PHE A 101 3.09 -9.90 -0.16
C PHE A 101 3.40 -11.01 0.85
N PRO A 102 4.39 -10.87 1.75
CA PRO A 102 4.52 -11.83 2.83
C PRO A 102 3.19 -11.80 3.58
N PHE A 103 2.45 -12.90 3.50
CA PHE A 103 1.23 -13.10 4.26
C PHE A 103 1.56 -12.83 5.72
N THR A 104 1.15 -11.67 6.25
CA THR A 104 1.08 -11.43 7.69
C THR A 104 -0.09 -12.27 8.21
N SER A 105 0.17 -13.57 8.27
CA SER A 105 -0.71 -14.54 8.90
C SER A 105 -0.70 -14.29 10.40
N LYS A 106 -1.78 -13.70 10.93
CA LYS A 106 -2.42 -14.23 12.14
C LYS A 106 -3.94 -14.13 12.00
N PRO A 107 -4.66 -15.25 11.79
CA PRO A 107 -6.06 -15.29 12.15
C PRO A 107 -6.17 -15.07 13.67
N ARG A 108 -6.98 -14.09 14.09
CA ARG A 108 -7.52 -14.09 15.46
C ARG A 108 -8.38 -15.34 15.58
N LYS A 109 -7.88 -16.37 16.25
CA LYS A 109 -8.74 -17.40 16.83
C LYS A 109 -9.67 -16.69 17.82
N ILE A 110 -10.96 -16.74 17.56
CA ILE A 110 -12.01 -16.53 18.56
C ILE A 110 -12.41 -17.92 19.04
#